data_AF-A0A8S4G451-F1
#
_entry.id   AF-A0A8S4G451-F1
#
_cell.length_a   1.000
_cell.length_b   1.000
_cell.length_c   1.000
_cell.angle_alpha   90.00
_cell.angle_beta   90.00
_cell.angle_gamma   90.00
#
_symmetry.space_group_name_H-M   'P 1'
#
loop_
_entity.id
_entity.type
_entity.pdbx_description
1 polymer ?
#
loop_
_entity_poly.entity_id
_entity_poly.type
_entity_poly.pdbx_seq_one_letter_code
_entity_poly.pdbx_strand_id
1 'polypeptide(L)'
;MAPVNSVCVNCNNKIINTQFMKCSQCAHTYDLDCAVVSSKRYALMTKENKTNWKCDVCVSKKVPVCTTTSTPQTSTASSSKTNNLTKTPADYHVTTRKKQNDSNTQNETSFVTESNLRAILKQEITAAIKSSI
;
A
#
# COMPACT_ATOMS: atom_id res chain seq x y z
N MET A 1 -28.50 -8.51 -10.58
CA MET A 1 -28.99 -7.14 -10.83
C MET A 1 -27.91 -6.18 -10.32
N ALA A 2 -27.21 -5.48 -11.21
CA ALA A 2 -26.17 -4.53 -10.79
C ALA A 2 -26.83 -3.21 -10.35
N PRO A 3 -26.46 -2.64 -9.19
CA PRO A 3 -26.99 -1.36 -8.77
C PRO A 3 -26.46 -0.27 -9.70
N VAL A 4 -27.40 0.39 -10.36
CA VAL A 4 -27.20 1.52 -11.25
C VAL A 4 -26.60 2.65 -10.41
N ASN A 5 -25.42 3.16 -10.80
CA ASN A 5 -24.63 4.23 -10.13
C ASN A 5 -23.64 3.77 -9.04
N SER A 6 -22.79 2.79 -9.32
CA SER A 6 -21.60 2.56 -8.50
C SER A 6 -20.50 3.58 -8.85
N VAL A 7 -19.94 4.25 -7.85
CA VAL A 7 -18.83 5.21 -7.99
C VAL A 7 -17.56 4.54 -7.46
N CYS A 8 -16.44 4.70 -8.16
CA CYS A 8 -15.17 4.19 -7.68
C CYS A 8 -14.67 5.04 -6.51
N VAL A 9 -14.36 4.42 -5.38
CA VAL A 9 -13.88 5.12 -4.18
C VAL A 9 -12.51 5.79 -4.37
N ASN A 10 -11.70 5.32 -5.32
CA ASN A 10 -10.35 5.85 -5.55
C ASN A 10 -10.36 7.09 -6.45
N CYS A 11 -11.01 7.01 -7.61
CA CYS A 11 -11.01 8.11 -8.60
C CYS A 11 -12.30 8.94 -8.60
N ASN A 12 -13.30 8.57 -7.79
CA ASN A 12 -14.63 9.20 -7.73
C ASN A 12 -15.38 9.25 -9.08
N ASN A 13 -14.90 8.51 -10.08
CA ASN A 13 -15.58 8.40 -11.36
C ASN A 13 -16.73 7.39 -11.27
N LYS A 14 -17.79 7.66 -12.04
CA LYS A 14 -18.90 6.73 -12.21
C LYS A 14 -18.41 5.50 -12.95
N ILE A 15 -18.69 4.32 -12.38
CA ILE A 15 -18.39 3.04 -13.03
C ILE A 15 -19.51 2.78 -14.03
N ILE A 16 -19.20 2.99 -15.31
CA ILE A 16 -20.13 2.75 -16.43
C ILE A 16 -20.14 1.26 -16.79
N ASN A 17 -19.02 0.58 -16.60
CA ASN A 17 -18.84 -0.82 -16.96
C ASN A 17 -19.44 -1.76 -15.90
N THR A 18 -19.96 -2.91 -16.35
CA THR A 18 -20.46 -3.96 -15.46
C THR A 18 -19.35 -4.70 -14.72
N GLN A 19 -18.09 -4.50 -15.14
CA GLN A 19 -16.91 -5.11 -14.55
C GLN A 19 -16.31 -4.15 -13.53
N PHE A 20 -16.33 -4.55 -12.27
CA PHE A 20 -15.75 -3.83 -11.15
C PHE A 20 -15.28 -4.81 -10.09
N MET A 21 -14.44 -4.33 -9.18
CA MET A 21 -13.99 -5.09 -8.01
C MET A 21 -14.63 -4.52 -6.75
N LYS A 22 -14.99 -5.39 -5.81
CA LYS A 22 -15.50 -5.01 -4.49
C LYS A 22 -14.59 -5.61 -3.43
N CYS A 23 -14.08 -4.78 -2.54
CA CYS A 23 -13.19 -5.25 -1.47
C CYS A 23 -13.98 -6.09 -0.45
N SER A 24 -13.48 -7.28 -0.12
CA SER A 24 -14.08 -8.19 0.86
C SER A 24 -14.05 -7.66 2.30
N GLN A 25 -13.21 -6.66 2.59
CA GLN A 25 -13.00 -6.13 3.94
C GLN A 25 -13.77 -4.82 4.18
N CYS A 26 -13.63 -3.83 3.29
CA CYS A 26 -14.28 -2.52 3.44
C CYS A 26 -15.55 -2.36 2.60
N ALA A 27 -15.92 -3.37 1.80
CA ALA A 27 -17.08 -3.36 0.90
C ALA A 27 -17.10 -2.23 -0.14
N HIS A 28 -16.04 -1.43 -0.25
CA HIS A 28 -15.91 -0.39 -1.26
C HIS A 28 -15.76 -0.97 -2.67
N THR A 29 -16.30 -0.23 -3.65
CA THR A 29 -16.27 -0.59 -5.06
C THR A 29 -15.18 0.20 -5.78
N TYR A 30 -14.47 -0.50 -6.66
CA TYR A 30 -13.35 0.02 -7.42
C TYR A 30 -13.56 -0.28 -8.90
N ASP A 31 -13.28 0.71 -9.73
CA ASP A 31 -13.09 0.48 -11.15
C ASP A 31 -11.88 -0.45 -11.37
N LEU A 32 -11.88 -1.21 -12.47
CA LEU A 32 -10.80 -2.14 -12.81
C LEU A 32 -9.43 -1.46 -12.89
N ASP A 33 -9.37 -0.25 -13.45
CA ASP A 33 -8.11 0.50 -13.58
C ASP A 33 -7.59 0.92 -12.22
N CYS A 34 -8.48 1.37 -11.33
CA CYS A 34 -8.13 1.73 -9.95
C CYS A 34 -7.78 0.53 -9.08
N ALA A 35 -8.32 -0.65 -9.39
CA ALA A 35 -7.98 -1.90 -8.73
C ALA A 35 -6.71 -2.56 -9.29
N VAL A 36 -6.09 -1.97 -10.34
CA VAL A 36 -4.95 -2.54 -11.06
C VAL A 36 -5.24 -3.98 -11.56
N VAL A 37 -6.48 -4.20 -12.01
CA VAL A 37 -6.94 -5.47 -12.58
C VAL A 37 -7.33 -5.23 -14.03
N SER A 38 -6.51 -5.68 -14.97
CA SER A 38 -6.86 -5.62 -16.39
C SER A 38 -8.13 -6.44 -16.68
N SER A 39 -8.92 -6.04 -17.68
CA SER A 39 -10.13 -6.77 -18.07
C SER A 39 -9.85 -8.24 -18.42
N LYS A 40 -8.68 -8.52 -19.03
CA LYS A 40 -8.23 -9.91 -19.29
C LYS A 40 -8.05 -10.69 -17.99
N ARG A 41 -7.39 -10.11 -16.99
CA ARG A 41 -7.23 -10.72 -15.66
C ARG A 41 -8.57 -10.93 -14.99
N TYR A 42 -9.46 -9.93 -15.04
CA TYR A 42 -10.80 -10.03 -14.48
C TYR A 42 -11.63 -11.16 -15.11
N ALA A 43 -11.53 -11.36 -16.43
CA ALA A 43 -12.21 -12.46 -17.12
C ALA A 43 -11.71 -13.84 -16.66
N LEU A 44 -10.41 -13.97 -16.37
CA LEU A 44 -9.79 -15.21 -15.90
C LEU A 44 -9.99 -15.49 -14.39
N MET A 45 -10.41 -14.49 -13.61
CA MET A 45 -10.64 -14.68 -12.18
C MET A 45 -11.87 -15.54 -11.91
N THR A 46 -11.70 -16.57 -11.08
CA THR A 46 -12.81 -17.34 -10.52
C THR A 46 -13.73 -16.46 -9.68
N LYS A 47 -14.98 -16.91 -9.49
CA LYS A 47 -15.95 -16.21 -8.63
C LYS A 47 -15.39 -16.00 -7.22
N GLU A 48 -14.74 -17.02 -6.67
CA GLU A 48 -14.11 -16.98 -5.35
C GLU A 48 -13.03 -15.90 -5.25
N ASN A 49 -12.16 -15.79 -6.26
CA ASN A 49 -11.11 -14.77 -6.30
C ASN A 49 -11.72 -13.35 -6.38
N LYS A 50 -12.82 -13.19 -7.11
CA LYS A 50 -13.54 -11.91 -7.20
C LYS A 50 -14.18 -11.52 -5.87
N THR A 51 -14.76 -12.48 -5.15
CA THR A 51 -15.41 -12.23 -3.85
C THR A 51 -14.42 -12.02 -2.71
N ASN A 52 -13.25 -12.66 -2.76
CA ASN A 52 -12.23 -12.57 -1.73
C ASN A 52 -11.22 -11.42 -1.94
N TRP A 53 -11.26 -10.75 -3.10
CA TRP A 53 -10.35 -9.67 -3.42
C TRP A 53 -10.35 -8.57 -2.35
N LYS A 54 -9.17 -8.04 -2.05
CA LYS A 54 -8.95 -6.97 -1.07
C LYS A 54 -8.29 -5.79 -1.77
N CYS A 55 -8.71 -4.57 -1.47
CA CYS A 55 -8.04 -3.37 -1.95
C CYS A 55 -6.70 -3.17 -1.25
N ASP A 56 -5.80 -2.41 -1.88
CA ASP A 56 -4.43 -2.19 -1.39
C ASP A 56 -4.41 -1.66 0.04
N VAL A 57 -5.32 -0.74 0.39
CA VAL A 57 -5.44 -0.20 1.76
C VAL A 57 -5.75 -1.31 2.77
N CYS A 58 -6.67 -2.22 2.45
CA CYS A 58 -7.03 -3.33 3.34
C CYS A 58 -5.97 -4.43 3.39
N VAL A 59 -5.16 -4.59 2.33
CA VAL A 59 -4.01 -5.50 2.32
C VAL A 59 -2.86 -4.94 3.16
N SER A 60 -2.58 -3.62 3.04
CA SER A 60 -1.51 -2.94 3.78
C SER A 60 -1.82 -2.77 5.26
N LYS A 61 -3.10 -2.70 5.65
CA LYS A 61 -3.54 -2.80 7.05
C LYS A 61 -3.34 -4.24 7.54
N LYS A 62 -2.10 -4.65 7.77
CA LYS A 62 -1.81 -5.87 8.52
C LYS A 62 -2.37 -5.71 9.93
N VAL A 63 -3.36 -6.54 10.27
CA VAL A 63 -3.66 -6.87 11.67
C VAL A 63 -2.34 -7.34 12.28
N PRO A 64 -1.85 -6.76 13.39
CA PRO A 64 -0.73 -7.35 14.10
C PRO A 64 -1.12 -8.80 14.37
N VAL A 65 -0.30 -9.74 13.88
CA VAL A 65 -0.46 -11.15 14.23
C VAL A 65 -0.22 -11.22 15.73
N CYS A 66 -1.29 -11.08 16.51
CA CYS A 66 -1.28 -11.28 17.94
C CYS A 66 -1.32 -12.79 18.16
N THR A 67 -0.27 -13.49 17.72
CA THR A 67 0.07 -14.77 18.33
C THR A 67 0.59 -14.42 19.70
N THR A 68 -0.25 -14.67 20.71
CA THR A 68 0.10 -14.61 22.12
C THR A 68 1.32 -15.50 22.37
N THR A 69 2.51 -14.91 22.29
CA THR A 69 3.72 -15.46 22.90
C THR A 69 4.14 -14.44 23.94
N SER A 70 3.56 -14.61 25.12
CA SER A 70 3.86 -13.87 26.33
C SER A 70 5.36 -13.86 26.59
N THR A 71 6.02 -12.76 26.20
CA THR A 71 7.34 -12.41 26.70
C THR A 71 7.11 -11.63 28.00
N PRO A 72 7.71 -12.02 29.13
CA PRO A 72 7.45 -11.36 30.41
C PRO A 72 7.96 -9.91 30.36
N GLN A 73 7.04 -8.96 30.55
CA GLN A 73 7.37 -7.55 30.73
C GLN A 73 8.07 -7.38 32.07
N THR A 74 9.31 -6.87 32.04
CA THR A 74 10.01 -6.42 33.24
C THR A 74 9.37 -5.12 33.72
N SER A 75 8.61 -5.22 34.80
CA SER A 75 8.00 -4.09 35.51
C SER A 75 9.09 -3.17 36.07
N THR A 76 9.17 -1.94 35.58
CA THR A 76 9.71 -0.83 36.39
C THR A 76 8.54 0.00 36.88
N ALA A 77 8.21 -0.23 38.16
CA ALA A 77 7.30 0.61 38.91
C ALA A 77 7.96 1.96 39.20
N SER A 78 7.21 3.04 39.04
CA SER A 78 7.37 4.25 39.87
C SER A 78 6.04 4.99 39.96
N SER A 79 5.66 5.23 41.20
CA SER A 79 4.37 5.69 41.70
C SER A 79 4.21 7.21 41.66
N SER A 80 2.94 7.61 41.54
CA SER A 80 2.27 8.74 42.24
C SER A 80 2.47 10.20 41.83
N LYS A 81 1.34 10.78 41.37
CA LYS A 81 0.71 12.06 41.79
C LYS A 81 1.49 13.38 41.62
N THR A 82 1.01 14.31 40.79
CA THR A 82 0.15 15.49 41.15
C THR A 82 0.16 16.59 40.08
N ASN A 83 -0.97 17.29 39.97
CA ASN A 83 -1.22 18.42 39.07
C ASN A 83 -0.47 19.69 39.49
N ASN A 84 0.11 20.40 38.51
CA ASN A 84 -0.14 21.82 38.15
C ASN A 84 1.12 22.62 37.72
N LEU A 85 0.91 23.34 36.61
CA LEU A 85 1.44 24.64 36.18
C LEU A 85 2.88 24.81 35.63
N THR A 86 2.89 25.13 34.33
CA THR A 86 3.64 26.22 33.66
C THR A 86 5.15 26.09 33.47
N LYS A 87 5.57 25.87 32.22
CA LYS A 87 6.42 26.76 31.39
C LYS A 87 6.86 26.03 30.11
N THR A 88 6.72 26.71 28.97
CA THR A 88 7.28 26.47 27.62
C THR A 88 8.76 26.05 27.67
N PRO A 89 9.38 25.45 26.61
CA PRO A 89 8.90 25.28 25.23
C PRO A 89 9.02 23.84 24.68
N ALA A 90 8.01 23.40 23.93
CA ALA A 90 8.12 22.15 23.18
C ALA A 90 9.05 22.35 21.98
N ASP A 91 10.09 21.53 21.94
CA ASP A 91 11.01 21.30 20.83
C ASP A 91 10.24 21.07 19.52
N TYR A 92 10.21 22.09 18.67
CA TYR A 92 9.79 21.95 17.29
C TYR A 92 10.98 21.41 16.48
N HIS A 93 11.04 20.10 16.26
CA HIS A 93 11.85 19.54 15.19
C HIS A 93 11.19 19.81 13.83
N VAL A 94 11.29 21.05 13.36
CA VAL A 94 10.91 21.45 12.00
C VAL A 94 12.18 21.56 11.17
N THR A 95 12.40 20.61 10.25
CA THR A 95 13.39 20.75 9.18
C THR A 95 12.78 21.56 8.04
N THR A 96 13.10 22.85 7.96
CA THR A 96 12.74 23.65 6.77
C THR A 96 13.71 23.35 5.64
N ARG A 97 13.22 22.76 4.55
CA ARG A 97 14.02 22.54 3.34
C ARG A 97 14.06 23.83 2.53
N LYS A 98 15.24 24.45 2.44
CA LYS A 98 15.49 25.65 1.62
C LYS A 98 15.25 25.30 0.14
N LYS A 99 14.25 25.92 -0.48
CA LYS A 99 13.99 25.80 -1.92
C LYS A 99 14.97 26.73 -2.65
N GLN A 100 16.05 26.17 -3.20
CA GLN A 100 16.83 26.88 -4.21
C GLN A 100 16.08 26.77 -5.53
N ASN A 101 15.76 27.94 -6.07
CA ASN A 101 15.25 28.12 -7.41
C ASN A 101 16.47 28.24 -8.32
N ASP A 102 16.83 27.16 -9.01
CA ASP A 102 17.77 27.23 -10.12
C ASP A 102 17.17 26.49 -11.31
N SER A 103 17.14 27.23 -12.41
CA SER A 103 16.58 26.84 -13.69
C SER A 103 17.54 25.90 -14.42
N ASN A 104 16.96 24.99 -15.21
CA ASN A 104 17.60 24.25 -16.31
C ASN A 104 18.64 23.18 -15.93
N THR A 105 18.22 21.92 -15.86
CA THR A 105 19.03 20.76 -16.25
C THR A 105 18.10 19.65 -16.72
N GLN A 106 18.34 19.11 -17.93
CA GLN A 106 17.68 17.92 -18.44
C GLN A 106 17.81 16.79 -17.43
N ASN A 107 16.70 16.43 -16.81
CA ASN A 107 16.63 15.30 -15.88
C ASN A 107 16.25 14.09 -16.74
N GLU A 108 17.26 13.37 -17.26
CA GLU A 108 17.05 11.97 -17.65
C GLU A 108 16.58 11.25 -16.39
N THR A 109 15.28 11.05 -16.30
CA THR A 109 14.71 10.19 -15.28
C THR A 109 15.14 8.78 -15.64
N SER A 110 16.26 8.34 -15.05
CA SER A 110 16.62 6.92 -14.96
C SER A 110 15.60 6.23 -14.05
N PHE A 111 14.37 6.09 -14.53
CA PHE A 111 13.35 5.33 -13.83
C PHE A 111 13.53 3.85 -14.16
N VAL A 112 13.55 3.04 -13.10
CA VAL A 112 13.64 1.60 -13.23
C VAL A 112 12.28 1.10 -13.75
N THR A 113 12.26 0.52 -14.95
CA THR A 113 11.03 -0.10 -15.47
C THR A 113 10.85 -1.50 -14.90
N GLU A 114 9.61 -1.97 -14.89
CA GLU A 114 9.31 -3.37 -14.52
C GLU A 114 10.11 -4.36 -15.38
N SER A 115 10.33 -4.05 -16.66
CA SER A 115 11.13 -4.87 -17.57
C SER A 115 12.59 -4.96 -17.12
N ASN A 116 13.17 -3.86 -16.63
CA ASN A 116 14.53 -3.87 -16.08
C ASN A 116 14.62 -4.77 -14.85
N LEU A 117 13.64 -4.68 -13.93
CA LEU A 117 13.59 -5.55 -12.75
C LEU A 117 13.44 -7.03 -13.12
N ARG A 118 12.57 -7.34 -14.09
CA ARG A 118 12.38 -8.71 -14.59
C ARG A 118 13.65 -9.26 -15.25
N ALA A 119 14.39 -8.42 -15.97
CA ALA A 119 15.65 -8.83 -16.61
C ALA A 119 16.71 -9.20 -15.56
N ILE A 120 16.88 -8.36 -14.53
CA ILE A 120 17.82 -8.61 -13.44
C ILE A 120 17.48 -9.92 -12.71
N LEU A 121 16.21 -10.10 -12.33
CA LEU A 121 15.77 -11.33 -11.64
C LEU A 121 16.01 -12.59 -12.48
N LYS A 122 15.73 -12.56 -13.79
CA LYS A 122 15.98 -13.70 -14.68
C LYS A 122 17.47 -14.04 -14.79
N GLN A 123 18.33 -13.03 -14.85
CA GLN A 123 19.77 -13.22 -14.95
C GLN A 123 20.32 -13.90 -13.71
N GLU A 124 19.97 -13.42 -12.52
CA GLU A 124 20.41 -13.99 -11.24
C GLU A 124 19.97 -15.45 -11.08
N ILE A 125 18.69 -15.75 -11.36
CA ILE A 125 18.16 -17.11 -11.27
C ILE A 125 18.87 -18.04 -12.27
N THR A 126 19.11 -17.57 -13.49
CA THR A 126 19.78 -18.38 -14.52
C THR A 126 21.24 -18.63 -14.17
N ALA A 127 21.93 -17.63 -13.62
CA ALA A 127 23.32 -17.76 -13.18
C ALA A 127 23.44 -18.78 -12.04
N ALA A 128 22.55 -18.71 -11.05
CA ALA A 128 22.51 -19.66 -9.94
C ALA A 128 22.30 -21.11 -10.41
N ILE A 129 21.36 -21.33 -11.35
CA ILE A 129 21.10 -22.65 -11.93
C ILE A 129 22.33 -23.16 -12.70
N LYS A 130 22.96 -22.31 -13.53
CA LYS A 130 24.16 -22.69 -14.29
C LYS A 130 25.36 -22.99 -13.41
N SER A 131 25.50 -22.34 -12.25
CA SER A 131 26.58 -22.62 -11.29
C SER A 131 26.35 -23.87 -10.45
N SER A 132 25.13 -24.44 -10.48
CA SER A 132 24.75 -25.63 -9.72
C SER A 132 24.80 -26.92 -10.55
N ILE A 133 25.26 -26.83 -11.81
CA ILE A 133 25.47 -27.94 -12.76
C ILE A 133 26.96 -28.02 -13.05
#